data_AF-A0A934FPT8-F1
#
_entry.id   AF-A0A934FPT8-F1
#
_cell.length_a   1.000
_cell.length_b   1.000
_cell.length_c   1.000
_cell.angle_alpha   90.00
_cell.angle_beta   90.00
_cell.angle_gamma   90.00
#
_symmetry.space_group_name_H-M   'P 1'
#
loop_
_entity.id
_entity.type
_entity.pdbx_description
1 polymer ?
#
loop_
_entity_poly.entity_id
_entity_poly.type
_entity_poly.pdbx_seq_one_letter_code
_entity_poly.pdbx_strand_id
1 'polypeptide(L)'
;MRRPLVALLLLFGCASPPASSPDPRPGVLWVCGGGTLAPELLAEFVRDAGGGDARLVLIPGASRTAEEPEALERQVARWRERGVAEVVVLHSRDRAEADAADFVAPLRSATAVWFGGGDQKRLAEVYAGTRVETEIKALLARGGAVGGTSAGAAIQSRVMIGGRVLGAGGVTVVRATAAGEPESEFVAAGAVIEVGSR
;
A
#
# COMPACT_ATOMS: atom_id res chain seq x y z
N MET A 1 -3.32 60.13 53.78
CA MET A 1 -3.52 59.72 52.37
C MET A 1 -2.81 58.39 52.14
N ARG A 2 -3.56 57.30 51.91
CA ARG A 2 -3.03 55.93 51.76
C ARG A 2 -2.74 55.67 50.28
N ARG A 3 -1.50 55.29 49.94
CA ARG A 3 -1.11 54.89 48.58
C ARG A 3 -1.51 53.42 48.35
N PRO A 4 -2.19 53.05 47.24
CA PRO A 4 -2.43 51.65 46.95
C PRO A 4 -1.19 51.02 46.30
N LEU A 5 -0.81 49.84 46.79
CA LEU A 5 0.19 48.97 46.18
C LEU A 5 -0.52 48.15 45.10
N VAL A 6 -0.11 48.30 43.83
CA VAL A 6 -0.57 47.42 42.73
C VAL A 6 0.41 46.25 42.63
N ALA A 7 -0.07 45.05 42.94
CA ALA A 7 0.69 43.82 42.73
C ALA A 7 0.49 43.35 41.28
N LEU A 8 1.56 43.40 40.49
CA LEU A 8 1.60 42.90 39.12
C LEU A 8 1.93 41.39 39.16
N LEU A 9 0.91 40.56 38.95
CA LEU A 9 1.06 39.10 38.84
C LEU A 9 1.45 38.75 37.40
N LEU A 10 2.73 38.42 37.17
CA LEU A 10 3.21 37.91 35.89
C LEU A 10 2.87 36.41 35.77
N LEU A 11 1.86 36.10 34.97
CA LEU A 11 1.54 34.72 34.59
C LEU A 11 2.53 34.26 33.50
N PHE A 12 3.46 33.37 33.88
CA PHE A 12 4.25 32.61 32.90
C PHE A 12 3.35 31.58 32.23
N GLY A 13 2.94 31.85 31.00
CA GLY A 13 2.30 30.86 30.14
C GLY A 13 3.32 29.80 29.74
N CYS A 14 3.17 28.57 30.24
CA CYS A 14 3.88 27.42 29.68
C CYS A 14 3.37 27.18 28.25
N ALA A 15 4.10 27.67 27.25
CA ALA A 15 3.88 27.25 25.87
C ALA A 15 4.39 25.81 25.72
N SER A 16 3.47 24.85 25.58
CA SER A 16 3.81 23.49 25.19
C SER A 16 4.47 23.52 23.81
N PRO A 17 5.59 22.81 23.57
CA PRO A 17 6.15 22.70 22.23
C PRO A 17 5.11 22.07 21.29
N PRO A 18 5.06 22.46 20.00
CA PRO A 18 4.18 21.81 19.04
C PRO A 18 4.51 20.31 19.03
N ALA A 19 3.47 19.47 19.15
CA ALA A 19 3.63 18.03 19.05
C ALA A 19 4.27 17.70 17.70
N SER A 20 5.50 17.17 17.72
CA SER A 20 6.16 16.65 16.53
C SER A 20 5.23 15.59 15.91
N SER A 21 4.78 15.81 14.68
CA SER A 21 4.09 14.77 13.93
C SER A 21 5.00 13.53 13.88
N PRO A 22 4.49 12.32 14.20
CA PRO A 22 5.30 11.11 14.08
C PRO A 22 5.86 11.03 12.65
N ASP A 23 7.13 10.66 12.53
CA ASP A 23 7.75 10.41 11.23
C ASP A 23 6.82 9.50 10.40
N PRO A 24 6.61 9.81 9.10
CA PRO A 24 5.73 9.01 8.28
C PRO A 24 6.24 7.57 8.29
N ARG A 25 5.38 6.65 8.73
CA ARG A 25 5.71 5.22 8.76
C ARG A 25 6.14 4.80 7.35
N PRO A 26 7.23 4.04 7.19
CA PRO A 26 7.63 3.55 5.88
C PRO A 26 6.50 2.70 5.29
N GLY A 27 6.25 2.87 3.99
CA GLY A 27 5.31 2.04 3.25
C GLY A 27 5.69 0.56 3.30
N VAL A 28 4.72 -0.32 3.03
CA VAL A 28 4.93 -1.77 3.10
C VAL A 28 4.54 -2.42 1.78
N LEU A 29 5.42 -3.27 1.27
CA LEU A 29 5.21 -4.13 0.11
C LEU A 29 4.99 -5.57 0.55
N TRP A 30 3.93 -6.19 0.04
CA TRP A 30 3.55 -7.58 0.27
C TRP A 30 3.63 -8.35 -1.05
N VAL A 31 4.70 -9.13 -1.20
CA VAL A 31 5.02 -9.91 -2.40
C VAL A 31 4.68 -11.38 -2.13
N CYS A 32 3.51 -11.82 -2.58
CA CYS A 32 3.03 -13.17 -2.33
C CYS A 32 3.18 -14.07 -3.57
N GLY A 33 3.95 -15.16 -3.48
CA GLY A 33 4.31 -16.00 -4.63
C GLY A 33 3.14 -16.68 -5.39
N GLY A 34 1.95 -16.74 -4.79
CA GLY A 34 0.77 -17.37 -5.37
C GLY A 34 0.18 -18.45 -4.45
N GLY A 35 -0.79 -19.19 -4.97
CA GLY A 35 -1.52 -20.20 -4.19
C GLY A 35 -2.51 -19.60 -3.18
N THR A 36 -3.02 -20.44 -2.29
CA THR A 36 -3.92 -20.01 -1.23
C THR A 36 -3.11 -19.33 -0.14
N LEU A 37 -3.32 -18.02 0.04
CA LEU A 37 -2.70 -17.27 1.13
C LEU A 37 -3.40 -17.60 2.44
N ALA A 38 -2.62 -17.90 3.47
CA ALA A 38 -3.12 -18.16 4.81
C ALA A 38 -3.96 -16.97 5.31
N PRO A 39 -5.12 -17.21 5.97
CA PRO A 39 -5.96 -16.14 6.50
C PRO A 39 -5.21 -15.15 7.39
N GLU A 40 -4.23 -15.64 8.15
CA GLU A 40 -3.41 -14.87 9.08
C GLU A 40 -2.57 -13.84 8.34
N LEU A 41 -1.96 -14.21 7.20
CA LEU A 41 -1.16 -13.29 6.37
C LEU A 41 -2.01 -12.17 5.79
N LEU A 42 -3.26 -12.46 5.44
CA LEU A 42 -4.19 -11.44 4.95
C LEU A 42 -4.63 -10.50 6.08
N ALA A 43 -4.80 -11.02 7.29
CA ALA A 43 -5.08 -10.20 8.47
C ALA A 43 -3.88 -9.31 8.84
N GLU A 44 -2.65 -9.80 8.67
CA GLU A 44 -1.44 -8.99 8.82
C GLU A 44 -1.39 -7.85 7.79
N PHE A 45 -1.67 -8.14 6.52
CA PHE A 45 -1.77 -7.11 5.48
C PHE A 45 -2.84 -6.06 5.84
N VAL A 46 -4.01 -6.48 6.35
CA VAL A 46 -5.04 -5.55 6.79
C VAL A 46 -4.55 -4.67 7.94
N ARG A 47 -3.76 -5.20 8.89
CA ARG A 47 -3.13 -4.38 9.94
C ARG A 47 -2.18 -3.32 9.36
N ASP A 48 -1.33 -3.69 8.42
CA ASP A 48 -0.45 -2.73 7.73
C ASP A 48 -1.25 -1.71 6.89
N ALA A 49 -2.41 -2.11 6.36
CA ALA A 49 -3.33 -1.25 5.61
C ALA A 49 -4.10 -0.24 6.48
N GLY A 50 -3.97 -0.26 7.81
CA GLY A 50 -4.71 0.62 8.72
C GLY A 50 -5.80 -0.08 9.54
N GLY A 51 -5.88 -1.41 9.51
CA GLY A 51 -6.83 -2.19 10.30
C GLY A 51 -8.28 -1.89 9.94
N GLY A 52 -9.08 -1.58 10.96
CA GLY A 52 -10.51 -1.26 10.80
C GLY A 52 -10.77 -0.01 9.96
N ASP A 53 -9.81 0.90 9.86
CA ASP A 53 -9.93 2.14 9.09
C ASP A 53 -9.38 2.01 7.65
N ALA A 54 -9.00 0.79 7.25
CA ALA A 54 -8.38 0.57 5.95
C ALA A 54 -9.32 0.92 4.79
N ARG A 55 -8.79 1.69 3.84
CA ARG A 55 -9.40 1.98 2.53
C ARG A 55 -8.60 1.28 1.46
N LEU A 56 -9.08 0.12 1.04
CA LEU A 56 -8.40 -0.76 0.11
C LEU A 56 -8.85 -0.49 -1.32
N VAL A 57 -7.90 -0.27 -2.21
CA VAL A 57 -8.13 -0.33 -3.66
C VAL A 57 -7.74 -1.73 -4.17
N LEU A 58 -8.71 -2.46 -4.71
CA LEU A 58 -8.53 -3.76 -5.34
C LEU A 58 -8.33 -3.59 -6.85
N ILE A 59 -7.21 -4.10 -7.38
CA ILE A 59 -6.90 -4.11 -8.81
C ILE A 59 -6.92 -5.57 -9.32
N PRO A 60 -8.05 -6.04 -9.88
CA PRO A 60 -8.21 -7.44 -10.30
C PRO A 60 -7.68 -7.74 -11.72
N GLY A 61 -7.17 -6.71 -12.43
CA GLY A 61 -6.96 -6.73 -13.90
C GLY A 61 -5.99 -7.79 -14.47
N ALA A 62 -5.28 -8.53 -13.62
CA ALA A 62 -4.53 -9.71 -14.05
C ALA A 62 -5.46 -10.86 -14.48
N SER A 63 -6.62 -10.99 -13.83
CA SER A 63 -7.59 -12.06 -14.10
C SER A 63 -8.32 -11.85 -15.42
N ARG A 64 -8.67 -12.96 -16.08
CA ARG A 64 -9.62 -12.93 -17.21
C ARG A 64 -11.04 -12.66 -16.74
N THR A 65 -11.37 -13.05 -15.51
CA THR A 65 -12.68 -12.88 -14.90
C THR A 65 -12.81 -11.56 -14.11
N ALA A 66 -11.93 -10.59 -14.36
CA ALA A 66 -11.91 -9.32 -13.62
C ALA A 66 -13.19 -8.48 -13.83
N GLU A 67 -13.93 -8.74 -14.90
CA GLU A 67 -15.20 -8.09 -15.25
C GLU A 67 -16.42 -8.95 -14.87
N GLU A 68 -16.22 -10.19 -14.42
CA GLU A 68 -17.30 -11.09 -14.03
C GLU A 68 -17.84 -10.69 -12.65
N PRO A 69 -19.12 -10.32 -12.51
CA PRO A 69 -19.66 -9.77 -11.26
C PRO A 69 -19.44 -10.69 -10.06
N GLU A 70 -19.75 -11.98 -10.19
CA GLU A 70 -19.59 -12.94 -9.10
C GLU A 70 -18.13 -13.12 -8.67
N ALA A 71 -17.18 -13.06 -9.62
CA ALA A 71 -15.77 -13.18 -9.31
C ALA A 71 -15.28 -11.94 -8.56
N LEU A 72 -15.74 -10.76 -8.96
CA LEU A 72 -15.42 -9.51 -8.30
C LEU A 72 -16.02 -9.44 -6.90
N GLU A 73 -17.29 -9.82 -6.76
CA GLU A 73 -17.98 -9.88 -5.47
C GLU A 73 -17.25 -10.79 -4.48
N ARG A 74 -16.80 -11.97 -4.91
CA ARG A 74 -15.99 -12.85 -4.05
C ARG A 74 -14.68 -12.21 -3.61
N GLN A 75 -13.99 -11.50 -4.49
CA GLN A 75 -12.75 -10.81 -4.11
C GLN A 75 -13.00 -9.64 -3.16
N VAL A 76 -14.08 -8.89 -3.36
CA VAL A 76 -14.48 -7.79 -2.46
C VAL A 76 -14.91 -8.33 -1.10
N ALA A 77 -15.75 -9.37 -1.06
CA ALA A 77 -16.23 -10.01 0.16
C ALA A 77 -15.08 -10.49 1.03
N ARG A 78 -14.06 -11.12 0.43
CA ARG A 78 -12.84 -11.56 1.11
C ARG A 78 -12.20 -10.44 1.95
N TRP A 79 -12.17 -9.21 1.45
CA TRP A 79 -11.57 -8.08 2.17
C TRP A 79 -12.51 -7.49 3.21
N ARG A 80 -13.81 -7.38 2.90
CA ARG A 80 -14.83 -6.89 3.85
C ARG A 80 -14.95 -7.79 5.08
N GLU A 81 -14.95 -9.10 4.90
CA GLU A 81 -14.97 -10.10 5.98
C GLU A 81 -13.78 -9.98 6.95
N ARG A 82 -12.70 -9.31 6.53
CA ARG A 82 -11.49 -9.09 7.32
C ARG A 82 -11.46 -7.71 8.00
N GLY A 83 -12.56 -6.95 7.93
CA GLY A 83 -12.74 -5.71 8.68
C GLY A 83 -12.20 -4.45 8.01
N VAL A 84 -11.92 -4.49 6.70
CA VAL A 84 -11.57 -3.28 5.93
C VAL A 84 -12.80 -2.36 5.85
N ALA A 85 -12.66 -1.08 6.22
CA ALA A 85 -13.76 -0.10 6.18
C ALA A 85 -14.33 0.08 4.77
N GLU A 86 -13.46 0.15 3.77
CA GLU A 86 -13.85 0.43 2.39
C GLU A 86 -13.03 -0.41 1.40
N VAL A 87 -13.72 -0.98 0.41
CA VAL A 87 -13.09 -1.67 -0.72
C VAL A 87 -13.58 -1.02 -2.01
N VAL A 88 -12.69 -0.37 -2.73
CA VAL A 88 -12.94 0.20 -4.06
C VAL A 88 -12.28 -0.67 -5.11
N VAL A 89 -13.03 -1.05 -6.13
CA VAL A 89 -12.47 -1.77 -7.28
C VAL A 89 -11.96 -0.75 -8.29
N LEU A 90 -10.69 -0.85 -8.66
CA LEU A 90 -10.08 -0.06 -9.71
C LEU A 90 -9.66 -0.99 -10.84
N HIS A 91 -10.41 -0.98 -11.94
CA HIS A 91 -10.14 -1.83 -13.09
C HIS A 91 -10.44 -1.12 -14.41
N SER A 92 -9.48 -1.16 -15.32
CA SER A 92 -9.71 -0.89 -16.74
C SER A 92 -8.89 -1.86 -17.61
N ARG A 93 -9.25 -1.96 -18.88
CA ARG A 93 -8.47 -2.55 -19.98
C ARG A 93 -7.85 -1.50 -20.89
N ASP A 94 -8.24 -0.24 -20.72
CA ASP A 94 -7.77 0.89 -21.49
C ASP A 94 -6.68 1.64 -20.72
N ARG A 95 -5.53 1.78 -21.37
CA ARG A 95 -4.39 2.53 -20.84
C ARG A 95 -4.69 4.03 -20.71
N ALA A 96 -5.48 4.60 -21.61
CA ALA A 96 -5.83 6.02 -21.56
C ALA A 96 -6.72 6.32 -20.34
N GLU A 97 -7.66 5.43 -20.05
CA GLU A 97 -8.48 5.50 -18.84
C GLU A 97 -7.63 5.35 -17.58
N ALA A 98 -6.68 4.40 -17.56
CA ALA A 98 -5.73 4.25 -16.46
C ALA A 98 -4.86 5.49 -16.21
N ASP A 99 -4.72 6.38 -17.21
CA ASP A 99 -3.99 7.65 -17.07
C ASP A 99 -4.89 8.86 -16.76
N ALA A 100 -6.22 8.66 -16.69
CA ALA A 100 -7.17 9.73 -16.42
C ALA A 100 -7.17 10.15 -14.94
N ALA A 101 -7.33 11.46 -14.69
CA ALA A 101 -7.33 12.03 -13.34
C ALA A 101 -8.43 11.47 -12.43
N ASP A 102 -9.62 11.28 -12.99
CA ASP A 102 -10.79 10.80 -12.25
C ASP A 102 -10.68 9.30 -11.93
N PHE A 103 -10.07 8.53 -12.85
CA PHE A 103 -9.83 7.11 -12.64
C PHE A 103 -8.92 6.86 -11.44
N VAL A 104 -7.85 7.65 -11.30
CA VAL A 104 -6.89 7.49 -10.19
C VAL A 104 -7.36 8.11 -8.87
N ALA A 105 -8.47 8.84 -8.84
CA ALA A 105 -8.93 9.56 -7.66
C ALA A 105 -9.04 8.68 -6.39
N PRO A 106 -9.54 7.42 -6.44
CA PRO A 106 -9.59 6.54 -5.27
C PRO A 106 -8.21 6.25 -4.67
N LEU A 107 -7.15 6.21 -5.49
CA LEU A 107 -5.79 5.92 -5.03
C LEU A 107 -5.23 7.03 -4.13
N ARG A 108 -5.75 8.26 -4.18
CA ARG A 108 -5.23 9.40 -3.39
C ARG A 108 -5.57 9.31 -1.91
N SER A 109 -6.72 8.74 -1.58
CA SER A 109 -7.15 8.52 -0.19
C SER A 109 -7.00 7.07 0.28
N ALA A 110 -6.58 6.16 -0.61
CA ALA A 110 -6.35 4.77 -0.25
C ALA A 110 -5.22 4.63 0.77
N THR A 111 -5.42 3.75 1.73
CA THR A 111 -4.40 3.31 2.69
C THR A 111 -3.70 2.04 2.23
N ALA A 112 -4.34 1.28 1.33
CA ALA A 112 -3.73 0.12 0.71
C ALA A 112 -4.19 -0.15 -0.73
N VAL A 113 -3.36 -0.86 -1.48
CA VAL A 113 -3.66 -1.42 -2.80
C VAL A 113 -3.39 -2.92 -2.77
N TRP A 114 -4.29 -3.70 -3.38
CA TRP A 114 -4.06 -5.13 -3.61
C TRP A 114 -4.21 -5.51 -5.08
N PHE A 115 -3.16 -6.12 -5.64
CA PHE A 115 -3.18 -6.70 -6.98
C PHE A 115 -3.60 -8.17 -6.98
N GLY A 116 -4.65 -8.49 -7.74
CA GLY A 116 -5.07 -9.86 -7.99
C GLY A 116 -4.05 -10.68 -8.78
N GLY A 117 -4.23 -12.00 -8.75
CA GLY A 117 -3.47 -12.95 -9.59
C GLY A 117 -4.03 -13.09 -11.01
N GLY A 118 -3.27 -13.75 -11.88
CA GLY A 118 -3.63 -13.96 -13.29
C GLY A 118 -2.42 -13.78 -14.21
N ASP A 119 -2.50 -12.84 -15.14
CA ASP A 119 -1.44 -12.52 -16.10
C ASP A 119 -0.83 -11.14 -15.83
N GLN A 120 0.45 -11.11 -15.44
CA GLN A 120 1.17 -9.87 -15.14
C GLN A 120 1.35 -8.97 -16.36
N LYS A 121 1.29 -9.50 -17.59
CA LYS A 121 1.38 -8.69 -18.82
C LYS A 121 0.17 -7.77 -18.93
N ARG A 122 -1.03 -8.25 -18.60
CA ARG A 122 -2.25 -7.43 -18.59
C ARG A 122 -2.16 -6.25 -17.64
N LEU A 123 -1.59 -6.47 -16.45
CA LEU A 123 -1.35 -5.38 -15.50
C LEU A 123 -0.32 -4.38 -16.05
N ALA A 124 0.78 -4.88 -16.61
CA ALA A 124 1.85 -4.03 -17.13
C ALA A 124 1.39 -3.17 -18.32
N GLU A 125 0.69 -3.76 -19.28
CA GLU A 125 0.20 -3.08 -20.48
C GLU A 125 -0.72 -1.90 -20.14
N VAL A 126 -1.61 -2.09 -19.16
CA VAL A 126 -2.58 -1.07 -18.76
C VAL A 126 -1.97 -0.04 -17.82
N TYR A 127 -1.25 -0.45 -16.75
CA TYR A 127 -0.94 0.44 -15.64
C TYR A 127 0.50 0.96 -15.61
N ALA A 128 1.47 0.25 -16.18
CA ALA A 128 2.88 0.67 -16.09
C ALA A 128 3.10 1.99 -16.83
N GLY A 129 3.75 2.97 -16.21
CA GLY A 129 3.99 4.31 -16.77
C GLY A 129 2.75 5.19 -16.88
N THR A 130 1.65 4.86 -16.18
CA THR A 130 0.45 5.71 -16.08
C THR A 130 0.35 6.37 -14.72
N ARG A 131 -0.59 7.30 -14.55
CA ARG A 131 -0.92 7.89 -13.24
C ARG A 131 -1.29 6.86 -12.18
N VAL A 132 -1.82 5.69 -12.54
CA VAL A 132 -2.04 4.61 -11.57
C VAL A 132 -0.73 4.23 -10.88
N GLU A 133 0.34 4.01 -11.65
CA GLU A 133 1.66 3.71 -11.08
C GLU A 133 2.19 4.85 -10.21
N THR A 134 2.05 6.10 -10.67
CA THR A 134 2.46 7.29 -9.91
C THR A 134 1.75 7.37 -8.56
N GLU A 135 0.44 7.14 -8.52
CA GLU A 135 -0.35 7.25 -7.29
C GLU A 135 -0.11 6.06 -6.34
N ILE A 136 0.21 4.87 -6.86
CA ILE A 136 0.67 3.72 -6.05
C ILE A 136 2.03 4.01 -5.41
N LYS A 137 2.96 4.60 -6.16
CA LYS A 137 4.25 5.06 -5.61
C LYS A 137 4.05 6.12 -4.52
N ALA A 138 3.14 7.07 -4.75
CA ALA A 138 2.76 8.07 -3.75
C ALA A 138 2.10 7.44 -2.52
N LEU A 139 1.35 6.34 -2.67
CA LEU A 139 0.76 5.58 -1.56
C LEU A 139 1.82 4.98 -0.66
N LEU A 140 2.85 4.36 -1.24
CA LEU A 140 3.97 3.83 -0.48
C LEU A 140 4.77 4.95 0.18
N ALA A 141 4.99 6.06 -0.54
CA ALA A 141 5.73 7.21 0.01
C ALA A 141 5.05 7.84 1.23
N ARG A 142 3.71 7.81 1.30
CA ARG A 142 2.94 8.28 2.46
C ARG A 142 2.63 7.19 3.50
N GLY A 143 3.28 6.03 3.40
CA GLY A 143 3.22 4.97 4.43
C GLY A 143 2.10 3.96 4.27
N GLY A 144 1.46 3.87 3.11
CA GLY A 144 0.45 2.86 2.83
C GLY A 144 1.03 1.48 2.47
N ALA A 145 0.14 0.49 2.37
CA ALA A 145 0.50 -0.89 2.04
C ALA A 145 0.14 -1.25 0.58
N VAL A 146 1.07 -1.84 -0.16
CA VAL A 146 0.84 -2.38 -1.51
C VAL A 146 1.11 -3.86 -1.49
N GLY A 147 0.12 -4.66 -1.84
CA GLY A 147 0.23 -6.11 -1.85
C GLY A 147 -0.22 -6.72 -3.16
N GLY A 148 0.14 -7.99 -3.37
CA GLY A 148 -0.28 -8.72 -4.54
C GLY A 148 0.13 -10.17 -4.51
N THR A 149 -0.58 -10.98 -5.29
CA THR A 149 -0.36 -12.42 -5.37
C THR A 149 -0.06 -12.88 -6.79
N SER A 150 0.91 -13.79 -6.95
CA SER A 150 1.31 -14.35 -8.24
C SER A 150 1.65 -13.23 -9.25
N ALA A 151 0.87 -13.04 -10.30
CA ALA A 151 1.02 -11.92 -11.23
C ALA A 151 1.06 -10.53 -10.56
N GLY A 152 0.24 -10.32 -9.54
CA GLY A 152 0.21 -9.08 -8.76
C GLY A 152 1.45 -8.87 -7.89
N ALA A 153 2.15 -9.94 -7.52
CA ALA A 153 3.46 -9.85 -6.89
C ALA A 153 4.55 -9.56 -7.92
N ALA A 154 4.47 -10.18 -9.10
CA ALA A 154 5.44 -10.02 -10.18
C ALA A 154 5.48 -8.60 -10.77
N ILE A 155 4.36 -7.85 -10.75
CA ILE A 155 4.37 -6.47 -11.25
C ILE A 155 5.03 -5.49 -10.27
N GLN A 156 5.05 -5.81 -8.97
CA GLN A 156 5.65 -4.93 -7.96
C GLN A 156 7.16 -4.80 -8.14
N SER A 157 7.86 -5.85 -8.62
CA SER A 157 9.31 -5.78 -8.87
C SER A 157 9.68 -4.90 -10.06
N ARG A 158 8.81 -4.84 -11.09
CA ARG A 158 8.96 -3.89 -12.21
C ARG A 158 8.70 -2.46 -11.77
N VAL A 159 7.85 -2.28 -10.78
CA VAL A 159 7.42 -0.96 -10.29
C VAL A 159 8.43 -0.41 -9.27
N MET A 160 8.93 -1.24 -8.33
CA MET A 160 9.68 -0.80 -7.15
C MET A 160 10.40 -1.97 -6.44
N ILE A 161 11.74 -2.07 -6.42
CA ILE A 161 12.43 -2.69 -5.27
C ILE A 161 13.69 -1.90 -4.88
N GLY A 162 13.72 -1.51 -3.60
CA GLY A 162 14.88 -1.01 -2.84
C GLY A 162 14.66 -1.27 -1.34
N GLY A 163 14.30 -2.49 -0.94
CA GLY A 163 13.91 -2.79 0.44
C GLY A 163 14.27 -4.20 0.93
N ARG A 164 14.23 -4.38 2.26
CA ARG A 164 14.69 -5.56 3.01
C ARG A 164 13.60 -6.63 3.18
N VAL A 165 13.97 -7.89 2.97
CA VAL A 165 13.14 -9.11 3.02
C VAL A 165 12.91 -9.57 4.46
N LEU A 166 11.66 -9.86 4.82
CA LEU A 166 11.29 -10.71 5.98
C LEU A 166 10.37 -11.83 5.45
N GLY A 167 10.63 -13.10 5.81
CA GLY A 167 9.86 -14.22 5.25
C GLY A 167 9.77 -15.46 6.13
N ALA A 168 8.53 -15.97 6.24
CA ALA A 168 8.16 -17.37 6.46
C ALA A 168 6.93 -17.66 5.57
N GLY A 169 6.92 -18.77 4.82
CA GLY A 169 5.71 -19.28 4.15
C GLY A 169 5.39 -18.80 2.72
N GLY A 170 6.38 -18.54 1.86
CA GLY A 170 6.14 -18.20 0.44
C GLY A 170 5.59 -16.78 0.18
N VAL A 171 5.51 -15.97 1.24
CA VAL A 171 5.23 -14.54 1.19
C VAL A 171 6.45 -13.79 1.67
N THR A 172 6.85 -12.77 0.91
CA THR A 172 7.94 -11.87 1.25
C THR A 172 7.34 -10.51 1.57
N VAL A 173 7.58 -10.02 2.80
CA VAL A 173 7.20 -8.67 3.20
C VAL A 173 8.43 -7.78 3.15
N VAL A 174 8.31 -6.66 2.44
CA VAL A 174 9.37 -5.66 2.27
C VAL A 174 8.88 -4.34 2.83
N ARG A 175 9.61 -3.75 3.78
CA ARG A 175 9.34 -2.36 4.19
C ARG A 175 10.08 -1.42 3.25
N ALA A 176 9.34 -0.55 2.57
CA ALA A 176 9.85 0.45 1.66
C ALA A 176 9.91 1.80 2.38
N THR A 177 11.11 2.31 2.60
CA THR A 177 11.30 3.73 2.91
C THR A 177 11.25 4.51 1.61
N ALA A 178 10.60 5.68 1.59
CA ALA A 178 10.70 6.60 0.46
C ALA A 178 12.16 7.09 0.35
N ALA A 179 13.00 6.34 -0.34
CA ALA A 179 14.32 6.79 -0.75
C ALA A 179 14.17 7.51 -2.09
N GLY A 180 14.78 8.69 -2.19
CA GLY A 180 14.86 9.49 -3.41
C GLY A 180 15.49 8.72 -4.58
N GLU A 181 15.39 9.34 -5.76
CA GLU A 181 15.84 8.90 -7.10
C GLU A 181 16.73 7.64 -7.13
N PRO A 182 16.37 6.62 -7.95
CA PRO A 182 17.17 5.40 -8.03
C PRO A 182 18.53 5.70 -8.67
N GLU A 183 19.56 5.85 -7.84
CA GLU A 183 20.94 5.57 -8.25
C GLU A 183 20.98 4.11 -8.70
N SER A 184 21.54 3.91 -9.89
CA SER A 184 21.55 2.68 -10.66
C SER A 184 22.07 1.48 -9.87
N GLU A 185 21.21 0.50 -9.56
CA GLU A 185 21.63 -0.90 -9.48
C GLU A 185 20.45 -1.87 -9.67
N PHE A 186 20.60 -2.73 -10.67
CA PHE A 186 19.65 -3.76 -11.07
C PHE A 186 19.92 -5.04 -10.25
N VAL A 187 19.05 -5.38 -9.28
CA VAL A 187 19.09 -6.65 -8.53
C VAL A 187 17.64 -7.02 -8.16
N ALA A 188 17.05 -8.17 -8.48
CA ALA A 188 17.49 -9.33 -9.26
C ALA A 188 16.26 -10.11 -9.76
N ALA A 189 16.35 -10.59 -11.00
CA ALA A 189 15.94 -11.95 -11.31
C ALA A 189 17.01 -12.87 -10.68
N GLY A 190 16.71 -13.57 -9.59
CA GLY A 190 17.63 -14.57 -9.01
C GLY A 190 17.96 -14.46 -7.51
N ALA A 191 17.03 -14.05 -6.65
CA ALA A 191 17.25 -14.22 -5.20
C ALA A 191 17.15 -15.71 -4.82
N VAL A 192 18.29 -16.29 -4.45
CA VAL A 192 18.40 -17.58 -3.75
C VAL A 192 17.68 -17.43 -2.41
N ILE A 193 16.67 -18.28 -2.19
CA ILE A 193 15.93 -18.38 -0.94
C ILE A 193 16.77 -19.21 0.04
N GLU A 194 17.43 -18.56 1.01
CA GLU A 194 17.88 -19.29 2.20
C GLU A 194 16.70 -19.44 3.16
N VAL A 195 16.24 -20.68 3.31
CA VAL A 195 15.19 -21.08 4.24
C VAL A 195 15.80 -21.20 5.63
N GLY A 196 15.60 -20.18 6.47
CA GLY A 196 15.93 -20.24 7.89
C GLY A 196 14.89 -21.07 8.65
N SER A 197 15.19 -22.35 8.87
CA SER A 197 14.50 -23.21 9.82
C SER A 197 14.71 -22.71 11.26
N ARG A 198 13.63 -22.55 12.02
CA ARG A 198 13.61 -22.76 13.47
C ARG A 198 12.34 -23.50 13.85
#